data_AF-A0A7S1YVV1-F1
#
_entry.id   AF-A0A7S1YVV1-F1
#
_cell.length_a   1.000
_cell.length_b   1.000
_cell.length_c   1.000
_cell.angle_alpha   90.00
_cell.angle_beta   90.00
_cell.angle_gamma   90.00
#
_symmetry.space_group_name_H-M   'P 1'
#
loop_
_entity.id
_entity.type
_entity.pdbx_description
1 polymer ?
#
loop_
_entity_poly.entity_id
_entity_poly.type
_entity_poly.pdbx_seq_one_letter_code
_entity_poly.pdbx_strand_id
1 'polypeptide(L)'
;YRSPTERMQSRLGAFLDSTLGRSPNRARGLRAMRRRYGSIETSPLPSRDYVLDRYAQHTSICRDSADVLRNCQVVSRLAGTAAVLLAATKAAASASAGVGRGGAGAGTAFAAALSILDGVLLPKRLAVVLAVLALAKRGADRLAGEYRFKYTEKYRDRDLARIPKVWADPE
;
A
#
# COMPACT_ATOMS: atom_id res chain seq x y z
N TYR A 1 -12.58 -26.76 -38.24
CA TYR A 1 -13.33 -25.50 -38.35
C TYR A 1 -13.05 -24.71 -37.07
N ARG A 2 -12.45 -23.50 -37.12
CA ARG A 2 -12.18 -22.71 -35.90
C ARG A 2 -13.38 -21.84 -35.55
N SER A 3 -13.71 -21.76 -34.27
CA SER A 3 -14.79 -20.89 -33.79
C SER A 3 -14.47 -19.41 -34.05
N PRO A 4 -15.48 -18.54 -34.17
CA PRO A 4 -15.27 -17.10 -34.30
C PRO A 4 -14.38 -16.52 -33.19
N THR A 5 -14.52 -17.04 -31.96
CA THR A 5 -13.71 -16.66 -30.79
C THR A 5 -12.24 -17.05 -30.95
N GLU A 6 -11.94 -18.27 -31.41
CA GLU A 6 -10.55 -18.70 -31.69
C GLU A 6 -9.91 -17.87 -32.81
N ARG A 7 -10.68 -17.50 -33.84
CA ARG A 7 -10.18 -16.62 -34.91
C ARG A 7 -9.86 -15.23 -34.37
N MET A 8 -10.68 -14.70 -33.46
CA MET A 8 -10.45 -13.42 -32.83
C MET A 8 -9.19 -13.44 -31.94
N GLN A 9 -9.03 -14.48 -31.10
CA GLN A 9 -7.85 -14.65 -30.26
C GLN A 9 -6.57 -14.81 -31.09
N SER A 10 -6.62 -15.57 -32.17
CA SER A 10 -5.49 -15.71 -33.11
C SER A 10 -5.11 -14.39 -33.79
N ARG A 11 -6.10 -13.56 -34.17
CA ARG A 11 -5.87 -12.24 -34.76
C ARG A 11 -5.33 -11.26 -33.74
N LEU A 12 -5.82 -11.29 -32.51
CA LEU A 12 -5.32 -10.48 -31.41
C LEU A 12 -3.88 -10.87 -31.07
N GLY A 13 -3.57 -12.17 -31.02
CA GLY A 13 -2.20 -12.66 -30.85
C GLY A 13 -1.27 -12.17 -31.97
N ALA A 14 -1.66 -12.32 -33.23
CA ALA A 14 -0.90 -11.81 -34.37
C ALA A 14 -0.75 -10.28 -34.37
N PHE A 15 -1.78 -9.56 -33.95
CA PHE A 15 -1.73 -8.11 -33.76
C PHE A 15 -0.75 -7.73 -32.66
N LEU A 16 -0.79 -8.38 -31.49
CA LEU A 16 0.15 -8.12 -30.41
C LEU A 16 1.58 -8.50 -30.81
N ASP A 17 1.78 -9.62 -31.51
CA ASP A 17 3.10 -10.03 -32.02
C ASP A 17 3.66 -9.06 -33.06
N SER A 18 2.80 -8.40 -33.84
CA SER A 18 3.20 -7.42 -34.87
C SER A 18 3.32 -5.99 -34.34
N THR A 19 2.56 -5.61 -33.30
CA THR A 19 2.50 -4.23 -32.78
C THR A 19 3.24 -4.03 -31.48
N LEU A 20 3.18 -4.99 -30.55
CA LEU A 20 4.15 -5.11 -29.47
C LEU A 20 5.39 -5.74 -30.08
N GLY A 21 6.04 -5.00 -30.97
CA GLY A 21 7.26 -5.44 -31.63
C GLY A 21 8.14 -6.08 -30.58
N ARG A 22 8.51 -7.35 -30.79
CA ARG A 22 9.65 -7.99 -30.12
C ARG A 22 10.65 -6.88 -29.88
N SER A 23 10.84 -6.45 -28.63
CA SER A 23 11.52 -5.18 -28.34
C SER A 23 12.72 -5.09 -29.28
N PRO A 24 12.84 -4.06 -30.14
CA PRO A 24 13.87 -4.05 -31.16
C PRO A 24 15.21 -4.34 -30.48
N ASN A 25 15.96 -5.32 -30.99
CA ASN A 25 17.18 -5.87 -30.38
C ASN A 25 17.02 -6.77 -29.14
N ARG A 26 15.85 -7.27 -28.74
CA ARG A 26 15.69 -8.17 -27.58
C ARG A 26 16.53 -9.44 -27.69
N ALA A 27 16.43 -10.16 -28.81
CA ALA A 27 17.24 -11.36 -29.04
C ALA A 27 18.75 -11.02 -29.10
N ARG A 28 19.11 -9.87 -29.67
CA ARG A 28 20.50 -9.40 -29.73
C ARG A 28 21.03 -9.05 -28.33
N GLY A 29 20.21 -8.38 -27.52
CA GLY A 29 20.48 -7.99 -26.14
C GLY A 29 20.53 -9.17 -25.18
N LEU A 30 19.62 -10.13 -25.29
CA LEU A 30 19.65 -11.39 -24.52
C LEU A 30 20.88 -12.23 -24.89
N ARG A 31 21.22 -12.33 -26.18
CA ARG A 31 22.46 -13.01 -26.62
C ARG A 31 23.72 -12.25 -26.21
N ALA A 32 23.69 -10.91 -26.15
CA ALA A 32 24.80 -10.10 -25.68
C ALA A 32 24.98 -10.24 -24.16
N MET A 33 23.89 -10.24 -23.38
CA MET A 33 23.91 -10.47 -21.94
C MET A 33 24.37 -11.88 -21.60
N ARG A 34 23.85 -12.91 -22.29
CA ARG A 34 24.31 -14.30 -22.13
C ARG A 34 25.80 -14.44 -22.44
N ARG A 35 26.29 -13.77 -23.49
CA ARG A 35 27.73 -13.75 -23.82
C ARG A 35 28.58 -13.02 -22.77
N ARG A 36 28.05 -11.98 -22.13
CA ARG A 36 28.76 -11.16 -21.15
C ARG A 36 28.77 -11.74 -19.74
N TYR A 37 27.71 -12.47 -19.35
CA TYR A 37 27.48 -12.94 -17.98
C TYR A 37 27.27 -14.46 -17.86
N GLY A 38 27.45 -15.22 -18.94
CA GLY A 38 27.30 -16.68 -18.99
C GLY A 38 25.86 -17.17 -19.05
N SER A 39 24.96 -16.59 -18.24
CA SER A 39 23.52 -16.84 -18.28
C SER A 39 22.73 -15.54 -18.13
N ILE A 40 21.46 -15.56 -18.55
CA ILE A 40 20.55 -14.42 -18.37
C ILE A 40 20.13 -14.30 -16.89
N GLU A 41 20.13 -15.42 -16.15
CA GLU A 41 19.78 -15.50 -14.73
C GLU A 41 20.89 -14.94 -13.83
N THR A 42 22.16 -15.06 -14.26
CA THR A 42 23.35 -14.52 -13.58
C THR A 42 23.72 -13.12 -14.04
N SER A 43 22.94 -12.54 -14.97
CA SER A 43 23.14 -11.15 -15.40
C SER A 43 22.86 -10.20 -14.23
N PRO A 44 23.69 -9.17 -13.98
CA PRO A 44 23.45 -8.14 -12.97
C PRO A 44 22.36 -7.16 -13.47
N LEU A 45 21.23 -7.70 -13.93
CA LEU A 45 20.07 -6.90 -14.21
C LEU A 45 19.64 -6.26 -12.89
N PRO A 46 19.41 -4.95 -12.87
CA PRO A 46 18.89 -4.31 -11.67
C PRO A 46 17.58 -5.00 -11.27
N SER A 47 17.43 -5.20 -9.97
CA SER A 47 16.23 -5.85 -9.42
C SER A 47 14.97 -5.12 -9.86
N ARG A 48 13.84 -5.84 -9.91
CA ARG A 48 12.54 -5.22 -10.19
C ARG A 48 12.25 -4.05 -9.28
N ASP A 49 12.67 -4.15 -8.02
CA ASP A 49 12.55 -3.11 -7.00
C ASP A 49 13.25 -1.82 -7.43
N TYR A 50 14.40 -1.92 -8.10
CA TYR A 50 15.11 -0.79 -8.67
C TYR A 50 14.48 -0.28 -9.98
N VAL A 51 14.16 -1.20 -10.90
CA VAL A 51 13.66 -0.86 -12.25
C VAL A 51 12.23 -0.30 -12.23
N LEU A 52 11.44 -0.65 -11.23
CA LEU A 52 10.04 -0.24 -11.14
C LEU A 52 9.79 0.64 -9.93
N ASP A 53 10.83 1.25 -9.36
CA ASP A 53 10.67 2.22 -8.28
C ASP A 53 9.91 3.45 -8.78
N ARG A 54 8.58 3.38 -8.68
CA ARG A 54 7.66 4.47 -9.02
C ARG A 54 7.93 5.72 -8.19
N TYR A 55 8.49 5.58 -6.99
CA TYR A 55 8.83 6.74 -6.19
C TYR A 55 9.99 7.50 -6.82
N ALA A 56 11.13 6.83 -7.04
CA ALA A 56 12.32 7.45 -7.63
C ALA A 56 12.12 7.91 -9.08
N GLN A 57 11.32 7.19 -9.87
CA GLN A 57 11.14 7.47 -11.30
C GLN A 57 10.09 8.53 -11.62
N HIS A 58 9.10 8.72 -10.73
CA HIS A 58 7.97 9.60 -11.04
C HIS A 58 7.57 10.46 -9.85
N THR A 59 7.29 9.84 -8.70
CA THR A 59 6.72 10.57 -7.55
C THR A 59 7.66 11.63 -7.00
N SER A 60 8.98 11.39 -7.02
CA SER A 60 9.99 12.35 -6.56
C SER A 60 10.16 13.54 -7.51
N ILE A 61 9.85 13.35 -8.80
CA ILE A 61 10.03 14.35 -9.86
C ILE A 61 8.75 15.19 -10.01
N CYS A 62 7.58 14.55 -9.94
CA CYS A 62 6.28 15.18 -10.08
C CYS A 62 5.81 15.79 -8.75
N ARG A 63 5.77 17.12 -8.68
CA ARG A 63 5.33 17.87 -7.49
C ARG A 63 3.95 17.46 -7.00
N ASP A 64 2.97 17.35 -7.89
CA ASP A 64 1.59 16.99 -7.51
C ASP A 64 1.53 15.62 -6.84
N SER A 65 2.28 14.65 -7.38
CA SER A 65 2.35 13.30 -6.80
C SER A 65 3.04 13.30 -5.44
N ALA A 66 4.13 14.06 -5.30
CA ALA A 66 4.84 14.22 -4.03
C ALA A 66 3.97 14.88 -2.96
N ASP A 67 3.19 15.90 -3.33
CA ASP A 67 2.30 16.64 -2.44
C ASP A 67 1.14 15.76 -1.97
N VAL A 68 0.52 14.97 -2.86
CA VAL A 68 -0.51 13.99 -2.47
C VAL A 68 0.06 12.95 -1.50
N LEU A 69 1.24 12.40 -1.78
CA LEU A 69 1.88 11.43 -0.88
C LEU A 69 2.18 12.05 0.49
N ARG A 70 2.66 13.29 0.54
CA ARG A 70 2.91 14.03 1.78
C ARG A 70 1.62 14.23 2.57
N ASN A 71 0.56 14.69 1.91
CA ASN A 71 -0.74 14.89 2.54
C ASN A 71 -1.31 13.59 3.11
N CYS A 72 -1.18 12.48 2.39
CA CYS A 72 -1.60 11.17 2.89
C CYS A 72 -0.80 10.75 4.13
N GLN A 73 0.52 10.98 4.16
CA GLN A 73 1.33 10.69 5.34
C GLN A 73 0.92 11.55 6.55
N VAL A 74 0.63 12.83 6.32
CA VAL A 74 0.14 13.74 7.36
C VAL A 74 -1.21 13.25 7.90
N VAL A 75 -2.17 12.95 7.02
CA VAL A 75 -3.48 12.42 7.41
C VAL A 75 -3.35 11.11 8.19
N SER A 76 -2.52 10.17 7.72
CA SER A 76 -2.30 8.89 8.41
C SER A 76 -1.73 9.08 9.81
N ARG A 77 -0.73 9.96 9.96
CA ARG A 77 -0.14 10.29 11.27
C ARG A 77 -1.16 10.97 12.18
N LEU A 78 -1.84 12.00 11.70
CA LEU A 78 -2.84 12.74 12.48
C LEU A 78 -4.01 11.87 12.90
N ALA A 79 -4.52 11.02 12.00
CA ALA A 79 -5.59 10.10 12.33
C ALA A 79 -5.14 9.05 13.36
N GLY A 80 -3.91 8.55 13.24
CA GLY A 80 -3.32 7.64 14.22
C GLY A 80 -3.12 8.28 15.59
N THR A 81 -2.52 9.47 15.65
CA THR A 81 -2.28 10.18 16.91
C THR A 81 -3.59 10.62 17.57
N ALA A 82 -4.55 11.12 16.79
CA ALA A 82 -5.88 11.47 17.30
C ALA A 82 -6.61 10.25 17.88
N ALA A 83 -6.55 9.09 17.21
CA ALA A 83 -7.16 7.86 17.71
C ALA A 83 -6.53 7.40 19.03
N VAL A 84 -5.19 7.45 19.13
CA VAL A 84 -4.47 7.10 20.37
C VAL A 84 -4.82 8.08 21.50
N LEU A 85 -4.83 9.39 21.24
CA LEU A 85 -5.18 10.40 22.22
C LEU A 85 -6.64 10.27 22.69
N LEU A 86 -7.57 10.00 21.79
CA LEU A 86 -8.98 9.77 22.14
C LEU A 86 -9.16 8.49 22.97
N ALA A 87 -8.44 7.42 22.64
CA ALA A 87 -8.48 6.18 23.41
C ALA A 87 -7.86 6.37 24.81
N ALA A 88 -6.72 7.08 24.90
CA ALA A 88 -6.03 7.36 26.15
C ALA A 88 -6.85 8.27 27.07
N THR A 89 -7.48 9.31 26.52
CA THR A 89 -8.35 10.22 27.29
C THR A 89 -9.59 9.49 27.80
N LYS A 90 -10.21 8.61 27.01
CA LYS A 90 -11.31 7.76 27.50
C LYS A 90 -10.85 6.81 28.61
N ALA A 91 -9.72 6.12 28.43
CA ALA A 91 -9.18 5.21 29.43
C ALA A 91 -8.86 5.92 30.76
N ALA A 92 -8.26 7.12 30.69
CA ALA A 92 -7.99 7.95 31.86
C ALA A 92 -9.28 8.43 32.54
N ALA A 93 -10.30 8.83 31.76
CA ALA A 93 -11.60 9.23 32.28
C ALA A 93 -12.30 8.06 33.01
N SER A 94 -12.36 6.88 32.39
CA SER A 94 -12.95 5.68 33.00
C SER A 94 -12.17 5.19 34.23
N ALA A 95 -10.84 5.34 34.27
CA ALA A 95 -10.05 5.05 35.46
C ALA A 95 -10.30 6.05 36.60
N SER A 96 -10.46 7.34 36.29
CA SER A 96 -10.73 8.39 37.27
C SER A 96 -12.11 8.28 37.93
N ALA A 97 -13.11 7.74 37.20
CA ALA A 97 -14.43 7.45 37.75
C ALA A 97 -14.41 6.33 38.82
N GLY A 98 -13.42 5.44 38.78
CA GLY A 98 -13.23 4.36 39.78
C GLY A 98 -12.48 4.76 41.04
N VAL A 99 -11.73 5.87 41.02
CA VAL A 99 -10.87 6.33 42.13
C VAL A 99 -11.56 7.38 43.03
N GLY A 100 -12.75 7.83 42.66
CA GLY A 100 -13.56 8.79 43.42
C GLY A 100 -14.28 8.19 44.64
N ARG A 101 -13.54 7.74 45.66
CA ARG A 101 -14.09 7.63 47.03
C ARG A 101 -13.08 7.83 48.18
N GLY A 102 -11.85 8.26 47.92
CA GLY A 102 -10.94 8.65 48.99
C GLY A 102 -9.68 9.36 48.48
N GLY A 103 -9.52 10.64 48.83
CA GLY A 103 -8.25 11.35 48.64
C GLY A 103 -8.40 12.79 48.16
N ALA A 104 -8.17 13.73 49.06
CA ALA A 104 -8.28 15.17 48.86
C ALA A 104 -7.18 15.77 47.96
N GLY A 105 -7.47 16.93 47.35
CA GLY A 105 -6.52 18.04 47.38
C GLY A 105 -6.17 18.75 46.08
N ALA A 106 -5.77 18.06 45.00
CA ALA A 106 -5.12 18.75 43.87
C ALA A 106 -5.61 18.36 42.45
N GLY A 107 -6.47 17.35 42.34
CA GLY A 107 -6.89 16.78 41.03
C GLY A 107 -8.32 17.10 40.60
N THR A 108 -9.06 17.95 41.33
CA THR A 108 -10.53 18.06 41.20
C THR A 108 -10.98 18.70 39.89
N ALA A 109 -10.29 19.72 39.37
CA ALA A 109 -10.66 20.36 38.11
C ALA A 109 -10.38 19.46 36.88
N PHE A 110 -9.23 18.76 36.88
CA PHE A 110 -8.86 17.83 35.81
C PHE A 110 -9.72 16.56 35.84
N ALA A 111 -10.02 16.02 37.02
CA ALA A 111 -10.95 14.91 37.19
C ALA A 111 -12.41 15.29 36.88
N ALA A 112 -12.84 16.51 37.20
CA ALA A 112 -14.15 17.03 36.79
C ALA A 112 -14.24 17.19 35.27
N ALA A 113 -13.19 17.73 34.62
CA ALA A 113 -13.15 17.83 33.16
C ALA A 113 -13.18 16.45 32.48
N LEU A 114 -12.43 15.47 33.01
CA LEU A 114 -12.41 14.10 32.50
C LEU A 114 -13.75 13.37 32.68
N SER A 115 -14.44 13.56 33.81
CA SER A 115 -15.76 12.96 34.05
C SER A 115 -16.88 13.59 33.20
N ILE A 116 -16.82 14.90 32.93
CA ILE A 116 -17.70 15.55 31.93
C ILE A 116 -17.47 14.95 30.54
N LEU A 117 -16.20 14.76 30.17
CA LEU A 117 -15.81 14.10 28.92
C LEU A 117 -16.31 12.65 28.83
N ASP A 118 -16.35 11.91 29.94
CA ASP A 118 -16.88 10.55 29.99
C ASP A 118 -18.38 10.48 29.66
N GLY A 119 -19.15 11.46 30.18
CA GLY A 119 -20.58 11.62 29.90
C GLY A 119 -20.89 12.09 28.47
N VAL A 120 -20.00 12.89 27.87
CA VAL A 120 -20.15 13.38 26.49
C VAL A 120 -19.71 12.32 25.45
N LEU A 121 -18.65 11.56 25.76
CA LEU A 121 -18.13 10.47 24.94
C LEU A 121 -18.82 9.15 25.28
N LEU A 122 -20.12 9.05 24.94
CA LEU A 122 -20.81 7.75 24.96
C LEU A 122 -20.00 6.73 24.15
N PRO A 123 -19.90 5.47 24.61
CA PRO A 123 -19.06 4.44 23.99
C PRO A 123 -19.41 4.21 22.52
N LYS A 124 -20.69 4.34 22.16
CA LYS A 124 -21.17 4.25 20.77
C LYS A 124 -20.62 5.37 19.87
N ARG A 125 -20.55 6.61 20.38
CA ARG A 125 -20.04 7.77 19.61
C ARG A 125 -18.53 7.69 19.45
N LEU A 126 -17.83 7.28 20.52
CA LEU A 126 -16.38 7.05 20.47
C LEU A 126 -16.02 5.97 19.46
N ALA A 127 -16.76 4.85 19.43
CA ALA A 127 -16.55 3.78 18.47
C ALA A 127 -16.69 4.27 17.01
N VAL A 128 -17.69 5.10 16.72
CA VAL A 128 -17.88 5.70 15.38
C VAL A 128 -16.71 6.62 15.03
N VAL A 129 -16.28 7.50 15.95
CA VAL A 129 -15.15 8.40 15.71
C VAL A 129 -13.86 7.62 15.46
N LEU A 130 -13.57 6.60 16.27
CA LEU A 130 -12.40 5.74 16.08
C LEU A 130 -12.47 4.96 14.76
N ALA A 131 -13.65 4.47 14.38
CA ALA A 131 -13.84 3.79 13.11
C ALA A 131 -13.59 4.73 11.91
N VAL A 132 -14.08 5.98 11.97
CA VAL A 132 -13.82 6.99 10.93
C VAL A 132 -12.33 7.32 10.84
N LEU A 133 -11.65 7.51 11.97
CA LEU A 133 -10.20 7.74 12.00
C LEU A 133 -9.41 6.55 11.46
N ALA A 134 -9.81 5.32 11.80
CA ALA A 134 -9.19 4.10 11.29
C ALA A 134 -9.39 3.96 9.77
N LEU A 135 -10.58 4.28 9.26
CA LEU A 135 -10.88 4.29 7.83
C LEU A 135 -10.07 5.37 7.10
N ALA A 136 -10.00 6.58 7.64
CA ALA A 136 -9.21 7.68 7.08
C ALA A 136 -7.72 7.31 7.03
N LYS A 137 -7.18 6.77 8.13
CA LYS A 137 -5.80 6.27 8.17
C LYS A 137 -5.56 5.17 7.14
N ARG A 138 -6.43 4.16 7.09
CA ARG A 138 -6.31 3.03 6.15
C ARG A 138 -6.41 3.48 4.70
N GLY A 139 -7.30 4.43 4.40
CA GLY A 139 -7.44 5.04 3.09
C GLY A 139 -6.17 5.80 2.69
N ALA A 140 -5.66 6.65 3.58
CA ALA A 140 -4.43 7.40 3.36
C ALA A 140 -3.20 6.49 3.19
N ASP A 141 -3.06 5.45 4.01
CA ASP A 141 -1.98 4.46 3.90
C ASP A 141 -2.06 3.68 2.57
N ARG A 142 -3.27 3.31 2.14
CA ARG A 142 -3.46 2.65 0.84
C ARG A 142 -3.09 3.57 -0.31
N LEU A 143 -3.55 4.82 -0.30
CA LEU A 143 -3.25 5.78 -1.35
C LEU A 143 -1.74 6.05 -1.42
N ALA A 144 -1.11 6.27 -0.27
CA ALA A 144 0.34 6.44 -0.15
C ALA A 144 1.11 5.22 -0.69
N GLY A 145 0.57 4.01 -0.51
CA GLY A 145 1.15 2.78 -1.04
C GLY A 145 1.20 2.72 -2.57
N GLU A 146 0.29 3.39 -3.28
CA GLU A 146 0.26 3.39 -4.76
C GLU A 146 1.36 4.27 -5.39
N TYR A 147 1.89 5.23 -4.62
CA TYR A 147 3.02 6.07 -5.02
C TYR A 147 4.39 5.41 -4.76
N ARG A 148 4.38 4.24 -4.11
CA ARG A 148 5.58 3.45 -3.83
C ARG A 148 5.57 2.18 -4.66
N PHE A 149 6.73 1.53 -4.72
CA PHE A 149 6.81 0.24 -5.38
C PHE A 149 6.05 -0.84 -4.61
N LYS A 150 5.01 -1.40 -5.24
CA LYS A 150 4.09 -2.38 -4.63
C LYS A 150 4.41 -3.82 -5.01
N TYR A 151 5.05 -4.03 -6.16
CA TYR A 151 5.15 -5.34 -6.77
C TYR A 151 6.56 -5.92 -6.67
N THR A 152 6.99 -6.25 -5.46
CA THR A 152 8.29 -6.90 -5.22
C THR A 152 8.46 -8.18 -6.03
N GLU A 153 9.69 -8.65 -6.18
CA GLU A 153 9.96 -9.96 -6.81
C GLU A 153 9.16 -11.08 -6.15
N LYS A 154 9.05 -11.07 -4.82
CA LYS A 154 8.20 -12.00 -4.06
C LYS A 154 6.73 -11.97 -4.51
N TYR A 155 6.20 -10.80 -4.85
CA TYR A 155 4.83 -10.68 -5.37
C TYR A 155 4.71 -11.31 -6.76
N ARG A 156 5.68 -11.05 -7.65
CA ARG A 156 5.76 -11.66 -8.99
C ARG A 156 5.81 -13.18 -8.87
N ASP A 157 6.70 -13.71 -8.05
CA ASP A 157 6.93 -15.16 -7.97
C ASP A 157 5.68 -15.89 -7.44
N ARG A 158 4.94 -15.25 -6.52
CA ARG A 158 3.63 -15.74 -6.06
C ARG A 158 2.58 -15.74 -7.17
N ASP A 159 2.56 -14.72 -8.02
CA ASP A 159 1.63 -14.66 -9.15
C ASP A 159 2.04 -15.66 -10.25
N LEU A 160 3.32 -15.80 -10.55
CA LEU A 160 3.84 -16.80 -11.49
C LEU A 160 3.51 -18.23 -11.05
N ALA A 161 3.60 -18.52 -9.75
CA ALA A 161 3.22 -19.82 -9.20
C ALA A 161 1.73 -20.16 -9.40
N ARG A 162 0.87 -19.16 -9.64
CA ARG A 162 -0.57 -19.33 -9.89
C ARG A 162 -0.91 -19.45 -11.37
N ILE A 163 0.02 -19.11 -12.26
CA ILE A 163 -0.21 -19.24 -13.70
C ILE A 163 -0.10 -20.73 -14.06
N PRO A 164 -1.14 -21.32 -14.67
CA PRO A 164 -1.05 -22.69 -15.16
C PRO A 164 0.14 -22.81 -16.12
N LYS A 165 1.03 -23.78 -15.89
CA LYS A 165 2.23 -24.05 -16.72
C LYS A 165 1.93 -24.36 -18.19
N VAL A 166 0.65 -24.41 -18.58
CA VAL A 166 0.17 -24.59 -19.96
C VAL A 166 0.72 -23.51 -20.92
N TRP A 167 1.15 -22.36 -20.38
CA TRP A 167 1.74 -21.24 -21.15
C TRP A 167 3.27 -21.16 -21.07
N ALA A 168 3.93 -22.10 -20.39
CA ALA A 168 5.39 -22.17 -20.41
C ALA A 168 5.82 -22.78 -21.75
N ASP A 169 6.77 -22.14 -22.45
CA ASP A 169 7.37 -22.72 -23.65
C ASP A 169 7.91 -24.12 -23.32
N PRO A 170 7.71 -25.13 -24.20
CA PRO A 170 8.32 -26.43 -24.03
C PRO A 170 9.84 -26.28 -24.01
N GLU A 171 10.47 -26.97 -23.05
CA GLU A 171 11.94 -27.00 -22.85
C GLU A 171 12.72 -27.46 -24.10
#